data_AF-A0AAV5VQJ4-F1
#
_entry.id   AF-A0AAV5VQJ4-F1
#
_cell.length_a   1.000
_cell.length_b   1.000
_cell.length_c   1.000
_cell.angle_alpha   90.00
_cell.angle_beta   90.00
_cell.angle_gamma   90.00
#
_symmetry.space_group_name_H-M   'P 1'
#
loop_
_entity.id
_entity.type
_entity.pdbx_description
1 polymer ?
#
loop_
_entity_poly.entity_id
_entity_poly.type
_entity_poly.pdbx_seq_one_letter_code
_entity_poly.pdbx_strand_id
1 'polypeptide(L)' 'MRWSTQNIDITESHVCAGASGHGIANGDSGGPLMMKSSDNRWFQMGIVSFLNPFIPTRQDLLPGVYTNIQVF' A
#
# COMPACT_ATOMS: atom_id res chain seq x y z
N MET A 1 -7.91 2.69 11.69
CA MET A 1 -9.04 2.64 10.73
C MET A 1 -9.26 1.17 10.39
N ARG A 2 -10.51 0.68 10.24
CA ARG A 2 -10.75 -0.73 9.90
C ARG A 2 -10.79 -0.94 8.39
N TRP A 3 -10.03 -1.88 7.87
CA TRP A 3 -9.92 -2.16 6.44
C TRP A 3 -10.67 -3.45 6.07
N SER A 4 -11.59 -3.34 5.11
CA SER A 4 -12.28 -4.47 4.45
C SER A 4 -13.16 -5.35 5.35
N THR A 5 -13.79 -6.35 4.74
CA THR A 5 -14.56 -7.45 5.34
C THR A 5 -13.71 -8.41 6.19
N GLN A 6 -12.39 -8.23 6.25
CA GLN A 6 -11.46 -9.07 7.00
C GLN A 6 -11.13 -8.56 8.42
N ASN A 7 -11.77 -7.46 8.86
CA ASN A 7 -11.60 -6.91 10.21
C ASN A 7 -10.12 -6.65 10.58
N ILE A 8 -9.36 -6.06 9.66
CA ILE A 8 -7.96 -5.71 9.86
C ILE A 8 -7.87 -4.28 10.40
N ASP A 9 -7.17 -4.09 11.50
CA ASP A 9 -6.89 -2.77 12.06
C ASP A 9 -5.65 -2.16 11.38
N ILE A 10 -5.87 -1.05 10.68
CA ILE A 10 -4.79 -0.23 10.11
C ILE A 10 -4.30 0.74 11.19
N THR A 11 -3.01 0.61 11.50
CA THR A 11 -2.25 1.36 12.50
C THR A 11 -1.18 2.25 11.85
N GLU A 12 -0.38 2.95 12.66
CA GLU A 12 0.74 3.80 12.20
C GLU A 12 1.87 3.01 11.49
N SER A 13 1.98 1.70 11.75
CA SER A 13 2.91 0.81 11.06
C SER A 13 2.50 0.48 9.62
N HIS A 14 1.43 1.08 9.12
CA HIS A 14 0.90 0.86 7.77
C HIS A 14 0.81 2.16 6.98
N VAL A 15 1.00 2.06 5.67
CA VAL A 15 0.71 3.12 4.71
C VAL A 15 -0.15 2.52 3.60
N CYS A 16 -1.13 3.29 3.12
CA CYS A 16 -2.04 2.85 2.06
C CYS A 16 -1.74 3.61 0.77
N ALA A 17 -1.70 2.92 -0.36
CA ALA A 17 -1.52 3.54 -1.67
C ALA A 17 -2.26 2.75 -2.75
N GLY A 18 -2.74 3.47 -3.75
CA GLY A 18 -3.52 2.88 -4.84
C GLY A 18 -4.29 3.94 -5.62
N ALA A 19 -4.59 3.64 -6.87
CA ALA A 19 -5.47 4.42 -7.73
C ALA A 19 -6.21 3.50 -8.70
N SER A 20 -7.09 4.07 -9.53
CA SER A 20 -7.85 3.29 -10.51
C SER A 20 -6.88 2.68 -11.53
N GLY A 21 -6.86 1.36 -11.62
CA GLY A 21 -5.95 0.62 -12.51
C GLY A 21 -4.46 0.67 -12.14
N HIS A 22 -4.09 1.27 -11.00
CA HIS A 22 -2.71 1.38 -10.56
C HIS A 22 -2.58 0.97 -9.10
N GLY A 23 -1.65 0.07 -8.81
CA GLY A 23 -1.44 -0.44 -7.46
C GLY A 23 -0.68 -1.75 -7.51
N ILE A 24 -0.88 -2.55 -6.49
CA ILE A 24 -0.22 -3.86 -6.32
C ILE A 24 -1.08 -5.00 -6.86
N ALA A 25 -0.45 -6.11 -7.22
CA ALA A 25 -1.10 -7.34 -7.62
C ALA A 25 -0.56 -8.55 -6.85
N ASN A 26 -1.17 -9.71 -7.06
CA ASN A 26 -0.64 -10.96 -6.57
C ASN A 26 0.77 -11.17 -7.16
N GLY A 27 1.76 -11.41 -6.28
CA GLY A 27 3.16 -11.54 -6.66
C GLY A 27 4.04 -10.35 -6.26
N ASP A 28 3.45 -9.20 -5.92
CA ASP A 28 4.21 -8.00 -5.58
C ASP A 28 4.67 -7.93 -4.11
N SER A 29 4.28 -8.93 -3.29
CA SER A 29 4.58 -8.97 -1.85
C SER A 29 6.09 -8.80 -1.58
N GLY A 30 6.44 -7.93 -0.64
CA GLY A 30 7.83 -7.59 -0.32
C GLY A 30 8.45 -6.52 -1.24
N GLY A 31 7.79 -6.13 -2.33
CA GLY A 31 8.25 -5.06 -3.22
C GLY A 31 8.25 -3.67 -2.56
N PRO A 32 9.02 -2.70 -3.09
CA PRO A 32 9.10 -1.37 -2.51
C PRO A 32 7.99 -0.43 -3.01
N LEU A 33 7.38 0.33 -2.10
CA LEU A 33 6.62 1.53 -2.45
C LEU A 33 7.58 2.72 -2.51
N MET A 34 7.82 3.23 -3.71
CA MET A 34 8.76 4.32 -3.94
C MET A 34 8.05 5.66 -4.08
N MET A 35 8.60 6.71 -3.48
CA MET A 35 8.16 8.09 -3.63
C MET A 35 9.30 8.95 -4.18
N LYS A 36 8.96 9.87 -5.07
CA LYS A 36 9.90 10.86 -5.61
C LYS A 36 9.80 12.16 -4.81
N SER A 37 10.91 12.57 -4.22
CA SER A 37 11.03 13.81 -3.46
C SER A 37 11.08 15.04 -4.38
N SER A 38 10.85 16.21 -3.80
CA SER A 38 10.95 17.51 -4.47
C SER A 38 12.35 17.78 -5.07
N ASP A 39 13.40 17.19 -4.49
CA ASP A 39 14.78 17.22 -4.99
C ASP A 39 15.08 16.14 -6.05
N ASN A 40 14.04 15.52 -6.61
CA ASN A 40 14.09 14.44 -7.61
C ASN A 40 14.70 13.11 -7.16
N ARG A 41 14.99 12.92 -5.87
CA ARG A 41 15.47 11.63 -5.35
C ARG A 41 14.32 10.67 -5.09
N TRP A 42 14.57 9.38 -5.34
CA TRP A 42 13.65 8.31 -4.97
C TRP A 42 13.98 7.79 -3.58
N PHE A 43 12.96 7.59 -2.77
CA PHE A 43 13.06 6.99 -1.46
C PHE A 43 11.93 5.99 -1.24
N GLN A 44 12.18 4.99 -0.41
CA GLN A 44 11.20 3.97 -0.12
C GLN A 44 10.32 4.44 1.05
N MET A 45 9.01 4.36 0.86
CA MET A 45 8.00 4.72 1.87
C MET A 45 7.39 3.49 2.54
N GLY A 46 7.39 2.36 1.85
CA GLY A 46 6.83 1.15 2.40
C GLY A 46 7.22 -0.12 1.67
N ILE A 47 6.69 -1.22 2.18
CA ILE A 47 6.88 -2.57 1.64
C ILE A 47 5.50 -3.16 1.37
N VAL A 48 5.28 -3.69 0.16
CA VAL A 48 4.00 -4.30 -0.23
C VAL A 48 3.62 -5.42 0.75
N SER A 49 2.41 -5.35 1.31
CA SER A 49 1.91 -6.34 2.28
C SER A 49 0.71 -7.11 1.72
N PHE A 50 -0.45 -6.46 1.60
CA PHE A 50 -1.67 -7.12 1.13
C PHE A 50 -2.63 -6.15 0.43
N LEU A 51 -3.59 -6.71 -0.32
CA LEU A 51 -4.61 -6.00 -1.07
C LEU A 51 -5.97 -6.69 -0.93
N ASN A 52 -7.04 -6.01 -1.34
CA ASN A 52 -8.38 -6.58 -1.26
C ASN A 52 -8.57 -7.67 -2.35
N PRO A 53 -8.88 -8.92 -1.99
CA PRO A 53 -8.95 -10.01 -2.96
C PRO A 53 -10.21 -9.96 -3.85
N PHE A 54 -11.26 -9.24 -3.47
CA PHE A 54 -12.54 -9.21 -4.18
C PHE A 54 -12.57 -8.16 -5.30
N ILE A 55 -11.88 -7.03 -5.11
CA ILE A 55 -11.80 -5.94 -6.11
C ILE A 55 -10.35 -5.45 -6.30
N PRO A 56 -9.40 -6.34 -6.68
CA PRO A 56 -7.97 -6.04 -6.66
C PRO A 56 -7.54 -4.89 -7.59
N THR A 57 -8.35 -4.56 -8.60
CA THR A 57 -8.10 -3.48 -9.57
C THR A 57 -8.65 -2.12 -9.14
N ARG A 58 -9.48 -2.07 -8.09
CA ARG A 58 -10.13 -0.84 -7.59
C ARG A 58 -9.44 -0.32 -6.33
N GLN A 59 -8.13 -0.12 -6.43
CA GLN A 59 -7.33 0.42 -5.33
C GLN A 59 -7.50 1.93 -5.13
N ASP A 60 -8.31 2.59 -5.97
CA ASP A 60 -8.94 3.87 -5.70
C ASP A 60 -10.03 3.81 -4.62
N LEU A 61 -10.67 2.64 -4.44
CA LEU A 61 -11.70 2.43 -3.42
C LEU A 61 -11.16 1.73 -2.19
N LEU A 62 -10.38 0.67 -2.41
CA LEU A 62 -9.74 -0.12 -1.34
C LEU A 62 -8.24 -0.21 -1.64
N PRO A 63 -7.45 0.76 -1.15
CA PRO A 63 -6.03 0.83 -1.47
C PRO A 63 -5.27 -0.40 -0.97
N GLY A 64 -4.20 -0.72 -1.67
CA GLY A 64 -3.21 -1.68 -1.19
C GLY A 64 -2.59 -1.19 0.11
N VAL A 65 -2.28 -2.13 0.99
CA VAL A 65 -1.68 -1.87 2.29
C VAL A 65 -0.21 -2.28 2.25
N TYR A 66 0.62 -1.39 2.76
CA TYR A 66 2.07 -1.53 2.80
C TYR A 66 2.53 -1.35 4.25
N THR A 67 3.60 -2.03 4.64
CA THR A 67 4.31 -1.73 5.88
C THR A 67 4.91 -0.33 5.75
N ASN A 68 4.63 0.57 6.70
CA ASN A 68 5.22 1.89 6.75
C ASN A 68 6.64 1.79 7.29
N ILE A 69 7.66 2.07 6.47
CA ILE A 69 9.06 2.02 6.92
C ILE A 69 9.54 3.32 7.55
N GLN A 70 8.74 4.39 7.53
CA GLN A 70 9.11 5.69 8.12
C GLN A 70 8.94 5.71 9.64
N VAL A 71 8.30 4.70 10.22
CA VAL A 71 8.12 4.55 11.68
C VAL A 71 9.11 3.54 12.30
N PHE A 72 10.09 3.06 11.52
CA PHE A 72 11.18 2.18 11.95
C PHE A 72 12.53 2.85 11.65
#